data_AF-A0A7Z0X2G4-F1
#
_entry.id   AF-A0A7Z0X2G4-F1
#
_cell.length_a   1.000
_cell.length_b   1.000
_cell.length_c   1.000
_cell.angle_alpha   90.00
_cell.angle_beta   90.00
_cell.angle_gamma   90.00
#
_symmetry.space_group_name_H-M   'P 1'
#
loop_
_entity.id
_entity.type
_entity.pdbx_description
1 polymer ?
#
loop_
_entity_poly.entity_id
_entity_poly.type
_entity_poly.pdbx_seq_one_letter_code
_entity_poly.pdbx_strand_id
1 'polypeptide(L)' 'MDLFKILTMRDDGTGAIDANLPRPELEYFGELLWNLGTEATVKEPAEIKLQLKRKAADILARYD' A
#
# COMPACT_ATOMS: atom_id res chain seq x y z
N MET A 1 5.10 12.22 2.74
CA MET A 1 3.97 12.87 2.03
C MET A 1 2.65 12.47 2.71
N ASP A 2 1.60 13.30 2.71
CA ASP A 2 0.28 12.96 3.27
C ASP A 2 -0.57 12.23 2.21
N LEU A 3 -1.03 11.01 2.52
CA LEU A 3 -1.75 10.14 1.59
C LEU A 3 -3.06 10.76 1.10
N PHE A 4 -3.73 11.56 1.93
CA PHE A 4 -4.98 12.23 1.56
C PHE A 4 -4.79 13.27 0.44
N LYS A 5 -3.57 13.79 0.24
CA LYS A 5 -3.28 14.78 -0.81
C LYS A 5 -3.20 14.18 -2.20
N ILE A 6 -3.01 12.87 -2.29
CA ILE A 6 -2.87 12.12 -3.56
C ILE A 6 -4.00 11.11 -3.77
N LEU A 7 -5.00 11.13 -2.88
CA LEU A 7 -6.17 10.28 -2.99
C LEU A 7 -7.21 10.95 -3.88
N THR A 8 -7.55 10.29 -4.97
CA THR A 8 -8.72 10.64 -5.78
C THR A 8 -9.90 9.79 -5.34
N MET A 9 -10.91 10.42 -4.74
CA MET A 9 -12.16 9.73 -4.38
C MET A 9 -13.09 9.62 -5.59
N ARG A 10 -13.89 8.57 -5.59
CA ARG A 10 -15.00 8.34 -6.52
C ARG A 10 -16.33 8.51 -5.77
N ASP A 11 -17.40 8.75 -6.50
CA ASP A 11 -18.74 9.00 -5.93
C ASP A 11 -19.34 7.77 -5.21
N ASP A 12 -18.82 6.59 -5.49
CA ASP A 12 -19.22 5.33 -4.86
C ASP A 12 -18.56 5.08 -3.48
N GLY A 13 -17.79 6.06 -2.98
CA GLY A 13 -17.08 5.96 -1.71
C GLY A 13 -15.75 5.19 -1.79
N THR A 14 -15.35 4.72 -2.98
CA THR A 14 -14.01 4.17 -3.21
C THR A 14 -13.02 5.26 -3.59
N GLY A 15 -11.73 4.92 -3.61
CA GLY A 15 -10.70 5.83 -4.09
C GLY A 15 -9.58 5.11 -4.83
N ALA A 16 -8.67 5.89 -5.39
CA ALA A 16 -7.38 5.40 -5.85
C ALA A 16 -6.31 6.48 -5.65
N ILE A 17 -5.09 6.00 -5.45
CA ILE A 17 -3.89 6.80 -5.49
C ILE A 17 -3.20 6.48 -6.81
N ASP A 18 -3.09 7.50 -7.66
CA ASP A 18 -2.33 7.44 -8.90
C ASP A 18 -1.36 8.61 -8.89
N ALA A 19 -0.16 8.36 -8.36
CA ALA A 19 0.84 9.38 -8.10
C ALA A 19 2.25 8.83 -8.32
N ASN A 20 3.13 9.70 -8.82
CA ASN A 20 4.55 9.41 -8.91
C ASN A 20 5.19 9.53 -7.52
N LEU A 21 5.46 8.38 -6.90
CA LEU A 21 6.13 8.32 -5.62
C LEU A 21 7.66 8.37 -5.80
N PRO A 22 8.37 9.21 -5.03
CA PRO A 22 9.82 9.16 -4.99
C PRO A 22 10.30 7.79 -4.50
N ARG A 23 11.29 7.19 -5.18
CA ARG A 23 11.86 5.89 -4.79
C ARG A 23 12.23 5.77 -3.31
N PRO A 24 12.84 6.78 -2.65
CA PRO A 24 13.16 6.71 -1.23
C PRO A 24 11.94 6.65 -0.30
N GLU A 25 10.76 7.08 -0.76
CA GLU A 25 9.52 7.07 0.04
C GLU A 25 8.74 5.74 -0.09
N LEU A 26 9.13 4.83 -1.00
CA LEU A 26 8.38 3.60 -1.26
C LEU A 26 8.24 2.72 -0.02
N GLU A 27 9.27 2.64 0.83
CA GLU A 27 9.22 1.88 2.08
C GLU A 27 8.19 2.45 3.04
N TYR A 28 8.17 3.77 3.22
CA TYR A 28 7.18 4.47 4.04
C TYR A 28 5.75 4.20 3.54
N PHE A 29 5.52 4.33 2.23
CA PHE A 29 4.21 4.04 1.65
C PHE A 29 3.84 2.56 1.79
N GLY A 30 4.78 1.64 1.68
CA GLY A 30 4.54 0.22 1.93
C GLY A 30 4.08 -0.06 3.36
N GLU A 31 4.69 0.58 4.34
CA GLU A 31 4.27 0.50 5.75
C GLU A 31 2.88 1.12 5.97
N LEU A 32 2.63 2.29 5.39
CA LEU A 32 1.35 2.97 5.51
C LEU A 32 0.21 2.14 4.90
N LEU A 33 0.41 1.61 3.68
CA LEU A 33 -0.58 0.81 2.97
C LEU A 33 -0.80 -0.55 3.64
N TRP A 34 0.23 -1.14 4.24
CA TRP A 34 0.09 -2.35 5.05
C TRP A 34 -0.90 -2.18 6.20
N ASN A 35 -0.86 -1.01 6.85
CA ASN A 35 -1.74 -0.70 7.99
C ASN A 35 -3.22 -0.53 7.59
N LEU A 36 -3.53 -0.41 6.30
CA LEU A 36 -4.91 -0.42 5.80
C LEU A 36 -5.49 -1.84 5.68
N GLY A 37 -4.66 -2.88 5.84
CA GLY A 37 -5.10 -4.26 5.78
C GLY A 37 -5.77 -4.61 4.44
N THR A 38 -7.00 -5.11 4.51
CA THR A 38 -7.78 -5.53 3.34
C THR A 38 -8.49 -4.38 2.62
N GLU A 39 -8.51 -3.18 3.20
CA GLU A 39 -9.19 -2.00 2.63
C GLU A 39 -8.41 -1.36 1.47
N ALA A 40 -7.15 -1.78 1.25
CA ALA A 40 -6.31 -1.27 0.18
C ALA A 40 -5.64 -2.39 -0.61
N THR A 41 -5.54 -2.21 -1.92
CA THR A 41 -4.80 -3.12 -2.81
C THR A 41 -3.78 -2.34 -3.62
N VAL A 42 -2.51 -2.76 -3.54
CA VAL A 42 -1.42 -2.16 -4.31
C VAL A 42 -1.29 -2.87 -5.65
N LYS A 43 -1.49 -2.12 -6.73
CA LYS A 43 -1.28 -2.61 -8.10
C LYS A 43 0.14 -2.37 -8.58
N GLU A 44 0.73 -1.23 -8.25
CA GLU A 44 2.09 -0.79 -8.58
C GLU A 44 2.58 0.20 -7.52
N PRO A 45 3.90 0.40 -7.36
CA PRO A 45 4.99 -0.30 -8.04
C PRO A 45 5.25 -1.71 -7.48
N ALA A 46 6.10 -2.49 -8.16
CA ALA A 46 6.36 -3.89 -7.82
C ALA A 46 7.04 -4.05 -6.45
N GLU A 47 7.85 -3.07 -6.07
CA GLU A 47 8.60 -3.02 -4.82
C GLU A 47 7.66 -3.03 -3.61
N ILE A 48 6.63 -2.19 -3.62
CA ILE A 48 5.63 -2.14 -2.54
C ILE A 48 4.84 -3.45 -2.49
N LYS A 49 4.42 -3.98 -3.65
CA LYS A 49 3.74 -5.29 -3.72
C LYS A 49 4.59 -6.40 -3.10
N LEU A 50 5.90 -6.40 -3.38
CA LEU A 50 6.81 -7.41 -2.86
C LEU A 50 7.00 -7.28 -1.35
N GLN A 51 7.13 -6.05 -0.83
CA GLN A 51 7.18 -5.77 0.60
C GLN A 51 5.94 -6.32 1.32
N LEU A 52 4.73 -5.99 0.84
CA LEU A 52 3.47 -6.46 1.43
C LEU A 52 3.35 -7.98 1.42
N LYS A 53 3.72 -8.62 0.31
CA LYS A 53 3.72 -10.09 0.19
C LYS A 53 4.68 -10.75 1.19
N ARG A 54 5.88 -10.20 1.39
CA ARG A 54 6.83 -10.71 2.39
C ARG A 54 6.26 -10.63 3.79
N LYS A 55 5.71 -9.47 4.18
CA LYS A 55 5.09 -9.30 5.50
C LYS A 55 3.94 -10.27 5.73
N ALA A 56 3.08 -10.47 4.72
CA ALA A 56 1.99 -11.45 4.81
C ALA A 56 2.51 -12.88 4.98
N ALA A 57 3.55 -13.27 4.24
CA ALA A 57 4.18 -14.58 4.38
C ALA A 57 4.82 -14.77 5.76
N ASP A 58 5.50 -13.74 6.29
CA ASP A 58 6.12 -13.78 7.63
C ASP A 58 5.07 -13.93 8.74
N ILE A 59 3.87 -13.37 8.55
CA ILE A 59 2.77 -13.54 9.50
C ILE A 59 2.19 -14.94 9.40
N LEU A 60 1.93 -15.42 8.17
CA LEU A 60 1.39 -16.76 7.96
C LEU A 60 2.29 -17.84 8.59
N ALA A 61 3.61 -17.70 8.40
CA ALA A 61 4.62 -18.60 8.97
C ALA A 61 4.67 -18.62 10.51
N ARG A 62 3.97 -17.71 11.21
CA ARG A 62 3.85 -17.75 12.68
C ARG A 62 2.68 -18.58 13.18
N TYR A 63 1.74 -18.89 12.28
CA TYR A 63 0.55 -19.67 12.59
C TYR A 63 0.60 -21.09 12.01
N ASP A 64 1.61 -21.37 11.18
CA ASP A 64 2.03 -22.72 10.77
C ASP A 64 2.98 -23.34 11.80
#